data_AF-A0A8S1N5I2-F1
#
_entry.id   AF-A0A8S1N5I2-F1
#
_cell.length_a   1.000
_cell.length_b   1.000
_cell.length_c   1.000
_cell.angle_alpha   90.00
_cell.angle_beta   90.00
_cell.angle_gamma   90.00
#
_symmetry.space_group_name_H-M   'P 1'
#
loop_
_entity.id
_entity.type
_entity.pdbx_description
1 polymer ?
#
loop_
_entity_poly.entity_id
_entity_poly.type
_entity_poly.pdbx_seq_one_letter_code
_entity_poly.pdbx_strand_id
1 'polypeptide(L)'
;MRIFRLIKFITKQSKFERGQLNFCKNDKTNNNIQIIFHFENLEIRLFRKQKDSKKWNINESIKLALCSGFYFNTARKMHNGEDTYLMVYPEGTVVDTDPQSVYSVIQQYPETVIFTELGGTSQVRGVMKLISEINIDWVKPYFSNMVKVDLFKLARIEFQQRGRDAVHERRQKKIQEQEKQKEQEQKEKLEKHQQYKARFEQRKKVKM
;
A
#
# COMPACT_ATOMS: atom_id res chain seq x y z
N MET A 1 11.41 -37.71 16.61
CA MET A 1 12.10 -38.02 15.32
C MET A 1 11.14 -38.02 14.11
N ARG A 2 10.57 -36.89 13.70
CA ARG A 2 9.76 -36.81 12.45
C ARG A 2 10.03 -35.57 11.58
N ILE A 3 10.97 -34.70 11.96
CA ILE A 3 11.31 -33.47 11.21
C ILE A 3 12.42 -33.70 10.17
N PHE A 4 13.29 -34.71 10.36
CA PHE A 4 14.40 -34.99 9.43
C PHE A 4 13.98 -35.64 8.09
N ARG A 5 12.74 -36.15 7.96
CA ARG A 5 12.24 -36.71 6.70
C ARG A 5 11.61 -35.67 5.76
N LEU A 6 11.15 -34.53 6.29
CA LEU A 6 10.55 -33.47 5.48
C LEU A 6 11.63 -32.66 4.72
N ILE A 7 12.81 -32.48 5.33
CA ILE A 7 13.95 -31.78 4.70
C ILE A 7 14.50 -32.61 3.52
N LYS A 8 14.52 -33.95 3.61
CA LYS A 8 14.96 -34.80 2.49
C LYS A 8 14.00 -34.82 1.30
N PHE A 9 12.71 -34.56 1.51
CA PHE A 9 11.71 -34.58 0.44
C PHE A 9 11.77 -33.29 -0.40
N ILE A 10 12.00 -32.14 0.23
CA ILE A 10 12.17 -30.86 -0.46
C ILE A 10 13.47 -30.85 -1.27
N THR A 11 14.55 -31.48 -0.80
CA THR A 11 15.81 -31.57 -1.55
C THR A 11 15.79 -32.51 -2.77
N LYS A 12 14.75 -33.33 -2.95
CA LYS A 12 14.74 -34.37 -4.02
C LYS A 12 13.91 -34.00 -5.26
N GLN A 13 13.04 -32.99 -5.17
CA GLN A 13 12.29 -32.42 -6.30
C GLN A 13 13.03 -31.25 -6.99
N SER A 14 14.10 -30.72 -6.37
CA SER A 14 15.00 -29.75 -6.98
C SER A 14 16.12 -30.44 -7.78
N LYS A 15 15.73 -31.24 -8.78
CA LYS A 15 16.62 -31.61 -9.90
C LYS A 15 16.20 -30.80 -11.12
N PHE A 16 16.47 -29.50 -11.08
CA PHE A 16 16.50 -28.70 -12.30
C PHE A 16 17.66 -27.71 -12.17
N GLU A 17 18.68 -28.01 -12.98
CA GLU A 17 19.84 -27.20 -13.36
C GLU A 17 20.78 -26.69 -12.25
N ARG A 18 21.88 -27.44 -12.11
CA ARG A 18 23.09 -27.03 -11.38
C ARG A 18 23.73 -25.83 -12.08
N GLY A 19 23.43 -24.62 -11.61
CA GLY A 19 24.34 -23.50 -11.77
C GLY A 19 25.61 -23.78 -10.97
N GLN A 20 26.72 -24.05 -11.64
CA GLN A 20 28.02 -24.22 -11.00
C GLN A 20 28.45 -22.92 -10.32
N LEU A 21 28.76 -23.00 -9.02
CA LEU A 21 29.47 -21.97 -8.27
C LEU A 21 30.92 -21.90 -8.78
N ASN A 22 31.17 -21.10 -9.81
CA ASN A 22 32.53 -20.78 -10.23
C ASN A 22 32.99 -19.51 -9.49
N PHE A 23 33.84 -19.69 -8.47
CA PHE A 23 34.63 -18.61 -7.90
C PHE A 23 35.71 -18.21 -8.91
N CYS A 24 35.40 -17.27 -9.79
CA CYS A 24 36.42 -16.61 -10.59
C CYS A 24 37.21 -15.65 -9.69
N LYS A 25 38.40 -16.07 -9.26
CA LYS A 25 39.45 -15.14 -8.85
C LYS A 25 39.99 -14.52 -10.14
N ASN A 26 39.74 -13.24 -10.38
CA ASN A 26 40.63 -12.46 -11.24
C ASN A 26 40.77 -11.02 -10.75
N ASP A 27 42.05 -10.65 -10.74
CA ASP A 27 42.68 -9.34 -10.86
C ASP A 27 42.45 -8.28 -9.78
N LYS A 28 43.52 -8.17 -8.98
CA LYS A 28 43.90 -7.00 -8.20
C LYS A 28 43.86 -5.76 -9.10
N THR A 29 42.82 -4.95 -9.01
CA THR A 29 42.82 -3.46 -9.18
C THR A 29 41.44 -2.82 -9.22
N ASN A 30 40.33 -3.57 -9.15
CA ASN A 30 39.01 -2.97 -8.97
C ASN A 30 38.22 -3.68 -7.88
N ASN A 31 37.98 -2.99 -6.76
CA ASN A 31 37.15 -3.46 -5.65
C ASN A 31 35.65 -3.42 -5.99
N ASN A 32 35.26 -4.09 -7.08
CA ASN A 32 33.87 -4.36 -7.40
C ASN A 32 33.55 -5.80 -6.98
N ILE A 33 32.87 -5.96 -5.84
CA ILE A 33 32.20 -7.22 -5.54
C ILE A 33 30.81 -7.13 -6.15
N GLN A 34 30.65 -7.74 -7.32
CA GLN A 34 29.34 -7.95 -7.94
C GLN A 34 28.74 -9.23 -7.37
N ILE A 35 27.75 -9.12 -6.49
CA ILE A 35 26.89 -10.26 -6.15
C ILE A 35 25.79 -10.31 -7.22
N ILE A 36 26.00 -11.12 -8.25
CA ILE A 36 25.03 -11.33 -9.33
C ILE A 36 24.07 -12.45 -8.88
N PHE A 37 22.84 -12.09 -8.53
CA PHE A 37 21.75 -13.05 -8.45
C PHE A 37 21.20 -13.26 -9.86
N HIS A 38 21.49 -14.38 -10.50
CA HIS A 38 20.85 -14.78 -11.75
C HIS A 38 19.40 -15.21 -11.44
N PHE A 39 18.49 -14.24 -11.43
CA PHE A 39 17.07 -14.50 -11.68
C PHE A 39 16.81 -14.11 -13.14
N GLU A 40 16.44 -15.09 -13.96
CA GLU A 40 16.09 -14.86 -15.36
C GLU A 40 14.99 -13.78 -15.46
N ASN A 41 15.33 -12.66 -16.09
CA ASN A 41 14.42 -11.63 -16.61
C ASN A 41 13.66 -10.70 -15.64
N LEU A 42 14.20 -10.37 -14.46
CA LEU A 42 13.88 -9.10 -13.81
C LEU A 42 15.17 -8.26 -13.66
N GLU A 43 15.46 -7.43 -14.65
CA GLU A 43 16.42 -6.33 -14.48
C GLU A 43 15.87 -5.38 -13.39
N ILE A 44 16.22 -5.65 -12.13
CA ILE A 44 16.06 -4.70 -11.02
C ILE A 44 17.05 -3.56 -11.25
N ARG A 45 16.69 -2.62 -12.14
CA ARG A 45 17.36 -1.32 -12.31
C ARG A 45 17.05 -0.36 -11.14
N LEU A 46 16.92 -0.87 -9.90
CA LEU A 46 16.57 -0.04 -8.74
C LEU A 46 17.77 0.54 -8.00
N PHE A 47 18.98 0.01 -8.20
CA PHE A 47 20.19 0.67 -7.72
C PHE A 47 20.69 1.66 -8.77
N ARG A 48 19.93 2.74 -8.98
CA ARG A 48 20.49 3.97 -9.55
C ARG A 48 21.74 4.29 -8.75
N LYS A 49 22.89 4.30 -9.42
CA LYS A 49 24.22 4.71 -8.92
C LYS A 49 24.12 5.78 -7.84
N GLN A 50 24.03 5.38 -6.56
CA GLN A 50 24.38 6.28 -5.47
C GLN A 50 25.91 6.32 -5.51
N LYS A 51 26.40 7.38 -6.14
CA LYS A 51 27.81 7.66 -6.43
C LYS A 51 28.51 8.17 -5.17
N ASP A 52 28.15 7.64 -4.00
CA ASP A 52 28.76 8.00 -2.73
C ASP A 52 29.32 6.72 -2.13
N SER A 53 30.64 6.71 -1.95
CA SER A 53 31.45 5.63 -1.38
C SER A 53 31.17 5.39 0.12
N LYS A 54 29.91 5.45 0.54
CA LYS A 54 29.53 5.23 1.93
C LYS A 54 29.59 3.73 2.19
N LYS A 55 30.62 3.30 2.93
CA LYS A 55 30.72 1.92 3.41
C LYS A 55 29.62 1.70 4.44
N TRP A 56 28.61 0.92 4.06
CA TRP A 56 27.49 0.58 4.93
C TRP A 56 27.95 -0.34 6.06
N ASN A 57 27.40 -0.15 7.25
CA ASN A 57 27.52 -1.15 8.31
C ASN A 57 26.69 -2.41 7.94
N ILE A 58 27.06 -3.57 8.47
CA ILE A 58 26.33 -4.83 8.32
C ILE A 58 24.85 -4.63 8.71
N ASN A 59 24.60 -3.94 9.82
CA ASN A 59 23.24 -3.66 10.29
C ASN A 59 22.44 -2.81 9.31
N GLU A 60 23.06 -1.79 8.70
CA GLU A 60 22.39 -0.97 7.70
C GLU A 60 22.13 -1.76 6.42
N SER A 61 23.07 -2.61 6.00
CA SER A 61 22.90 -3.51 4.87
C SER A 61 21.72 -4.46 5.05
N ILE A 62 21.55 -5.02 6.26
CA ILE A 62 20.41 -5.86 6.61
C ILE A 62 19.10 -5.05 6.57
N LYS A 63 19.09 -3.84 7.15
CA LYS A 63 17.91 -2.96 7.11
C LYS A 63 17.52 -2.58 5.67
N LEU A 64 18.50 -2.31 4.81
CA LEU A 64 18.27 -2.06 3.39
C LEU A 64 17.67 -3.28 2.68
N ALA A 65 18.18 -4.48 2.96
CA ALA A 65 17.62 -5.71 2.45
C ALA A 65 16.16 -5.91 2.92
N LEU A 66 15.87 -5.65 4.19
CA LEU A 66 14.50 -5.67 4.71
C LEU A 66 13.61 -4.66 3.99
N CYS A 67 14.09 -3.44 3.73
CA CYS A 67 13.34 -2.43 2.97
C CYS A 67 12.98 -2.93 1.57
N SER A 68 13.86 -3.67 0.90
CA SER A 68 13.54 -4.21 -0.43
C SER A 68 12.42 -5.26 -0.42
N GLY A 69 12.30 -6.05 0.66
CA GLY A 69 11.31 -7.12 0.78
C GLY A 69 10.00 -6.71 1.46
N PHE A 70 10.06 -5.78 2.42
CA PHE A 70 8.96 -5.42 3.33
C PHE A 70 8.61 -3.93 3.27
N TYR A 71 8.92 -3.22 2.18
CA TYR A 71 8.59 -1.79 2.03
C TYR A 71 7.09 -1.49 2.24
N PHE A 72 6.21 -2.46 2.04
CA PHE A 72 4.77 -2.36 2.31
C PHE A 72 4.39 -2.42 3.79
N ASN A 73 5.30 -2.82 4.67
CA ASN A 73 5.09 -2.84 6.11
C ASN A 73 5.91 -1.73 6.76
N THR A 74 5.72 -0.50 6.31
CA THR A 74 6.41 0.67 6.84
C THR A 74 5.43 1.60 7.52
N ALA A 75 5.85 2.17 8.65
CA ALA A 75 5.03 3.05 9.45
C ALA A 75 5.84 4.25 9.95
N ARG A 76 5.16 5.39 10.09
CA ARG A 76 5.73 6.63 10.63
C ARG A 76 5.09 6.94 11.98
N LYS A 77 5.88 7.48 12.89
CA LYS A 77 5.40 7.84 14.22
C LYS A 77 4.35 8.96 14.13
N MET A 78 3.29 8.86 14.92
CA MET A 78 2.32 9.95 15.06
C MET A 78 2.82 10.98 16.07
N HIS A 79 2.62 12.27 15.80
CA HIS A 79 3.06 13.33 16.73
C HIS A 79 2.34 13.28 18.09
N ASN A 80 1.14 12.71 18.15
CA ASN A 80 0.28 12.73 19.33
C ASN A 80 0.28 11.40 20.11
N GLY A 81 1.00 10.37 19.64
CA GLY A 81 1.06 9.06 20.28
C GLY A 81 2.51 8.64 20.50
N GLU A 82 2.84 8.18 21.71
CA GLU A 82 4.21 7.78 22.04
C GLU A 82 4.59 6.47 21.34
N ASP A 83 3.68 5.50 21.33
CA ASP A 83 3.83 4.14 20.79
C ASP A 83 2.97 3.86 19.54
N THR A 84 2.22 4.87 19.09
CA THR A 84 1.29 4.80 17.96
C THR A 84 1.94 5.28 16.67
N TYR A 85 1.76 4.50 15.62
CA TYR A 85 2.27 4.77 14.28
C TYR A 85 1.14 4.77 13.26
N LEU A 86 1.37 5.48 12.16
CA LEU A 86 0.53 5.46 10.98
C LEU A 86 1.25 4.73 9.86
N MET A 87 0.61 3.70 9.29
CA MET A 87 1.16 3.00 8.14
C MET A 87 1.33 3.96 6.96
N VAL A 88 2.50 3.87 6.32
CA VAL A 88 2.80 4.62 5.10
C VAL A 88 2.07 4.00 3.91
N TYR A 89 1.90 2.67 3.91
CA TYR A 89 1.10 1.97 2.91
C TYR A 89 0.54 0.66 3.50
N PRO A 90 -0.74 0.32 3.32
CA PRO A 90 -1.80 1.21 2.85
C PRO A 90 -1.97 2.40 3.82
N GLU A 91 -2.16 3.60 3.26
CA GLU A 91 -2.33 4.82 4.04
C GLU A 91 -3.57 4.74 4.92
N GLY A 92 -3.49 5.29 6.14
CA GLY A 92 -4.65 5.49 7.02
C GLY A 92 -4.84 4.41 8.10
N THR A 93 -4.09 3.31 8.07
CA THR A 93 -4.15 2.30 9.14
C THR A 93 -3.29 2.73 10.32
N VAL A 94 -3.91 2.85 11.48
CA VAL A 94 -3.23 3.11 12.76
C VAL A 94 -2.77 1.79 13.36
N VAL A 95 -1.51 1.75 13.77
CA VAL A 95 -0.87 0.57 14.34
C VAL A 95 -0.08 0.93 15.58
N ASP A 96 -0.13 0.06 16.59
CA ASP A 96 0.58 0.23 17.84
C ASP A 96 1.82 -0.67 17.87
N THR A 97 2.80 -0.31 18.69
CA THR A 97 4.02 -1.09 18.89
C THR A 97 3.72 -2.30 19.79
N ASP A 98 4.24 -3.51 19.48
CA ASP A 98 4.12 -4.66 20.38
C ASP A 98 4.70 -4.32 21.78
N PRO A 99 3.93 -4.48 22.88
CA PRO A 99 4.42 -4.23 24.24
C PRO A 99 5.69 -5.01 24.60
N GLN A 100 5.94 -6.15 23.94
CA GLN A 100 7.14 -6.96 24.12
C GLN A 100 8.31 -6.56 23.21
N SER A 101 8.11 -5.57 22.34
CA SER A 101 9.17 -5.07 21.47
C SER A 101 10.28 -4.37 22.27
N VAL A 102 11.49 -4.36 21.71
CA VAL A 102 12.63 -3.65 22.31
C VAL A 102 12.30 -2.16 22.51
N TYR A 103 11.64 -1.53 21.55
CA TYR A 103 11.26 -0.11 21.60
C TYR A 103 10.27 0.21 22.72
N SER A 104 9.31 -0.69 22.98
CA SER A 104 8.38 -0.56 24.10
C SER A 104 9.06 -0.75 25.44
N VAL A 105 10.00 -1.70 25.54
CA VAL A 105 10.74 -1.93 26.79
C VAL A 105 11.62 -0.74 27.16
N ILE A 106 12.31 -0.15 26.18
CA ILE A 106 13.21 1.00 26.41
C ILE A 106 12.49 2.35 26.34
N GLN A 107 11.20 2.37 26.00
CA GLN A 107 10.39 3.58 25.81
C GLN A 107 11.02 4.58 24.83
N GLN A 108 11.64 4.07 23.76
CA GLN A 108 12.26 4.89 22.73
C GLN A 108 11.70 4.49 21.37
N TYR A 109 10.95 5.41 20.76
CA TYR A 109 10.18 5.14 19.57
C TYR A 109 10.75 5.95 18.39
N PRO A 110 11.42 5.31 17.42
CA PRO A 110 12.01 5.97 16.26
C PRO A 110 10.95 6.56 15.32
N GLU A 111 11.32 7.55 14.52
CA GLU A 111 10.38 8.28 13.65
C GLU A 111 9.80 7.41 12.53
N THR A 112 10.60 6.51 11.97
CA THR A 112 10.18 5.61 10.89
C THR A 112 10.65 4.20 11.17
N VAL A 113 9.72 3.25 10.98
CA VAL A 113 9.97 1.84 11.23
C VAL A 113 9.51 0.97 10.07
N ILE A 114 10.14 -0.20 9.98
CA ILE A 114 9.68 -1.33 9.18
C ILE A 114 9.36 -2.49 10.13
N PHE A 115 8.34 -3.26 9.79
CA PHE A 115 7.93 -4.43 10.57
C PHE A 115 7.69 -5.61 9.62
N THR A 116 7.80 -6.85 10.11
CA THR A 116 7.58 -8.03 9.24
C THR A 116 6.21 -8.64 9.44
N GLU A 117 5.60 -8.41 10.61
CA GLU A 117 4.35 -9.03 11.00
C GLU A 117 3.39 -8.00 11.60
N LEU A 118 2.12 -8.10 11.20
CA LEU A 118 1.02 -7.38 11.83
C LEU A 118 0.20 -8.38 12.65
N GLY A 119 0.18 -8.19 13.95
CA GLY A 119 -0.64 -8.95 14.89
C GLY A 119 -1.81 -8.15 15.42
N GLY A 120 -2.55 -8.73 16.35
CA GLY A 120 -3.68 -8.10 17.02
C GLY A 120 -5.02 -8.76 16.71
N THR A 121 -5.92 -8.68 17.67
CA THR A 121 -7.30 -9.21 17.58
C THR A 121 -8.30 -8.13 17.19
N SER A 122 -7.94 -6.85 17.28
CA SER A 122 -8.81 -5.73 16.94
C SER A 122 -8.72 -5.41 15.46
N GLN A 123 -9.87 -5.28 14.78
CA GLN A 123 -9.94 -4.83 13.38
C GLN A 123 -9.48 -3.39 13.18
N VAL A 124 -9.43 -2.58 14.25
CA VAL A 124 -9.23 -1.12 14.16
C VAL A 124 -7.79 -0.72 14.47
N ARG A 125 -7.07 -1.50 15.28
CA ARG A 125 -5.67 -1.23 15.65
C ARG A 125 -4.85 -2.51 15.56
N GLY A 126 -3.98 -2.56 14.57
CA GLY A 126 -2.99 -3.63 14.44
C GLY A 126 -1.82 -3.41 15.39
N VAL A 127 -1.15 -4.48 15.78
CA VAL A 127 0.06 -4.46 16.62
C VAL A 127 1.25 -4.87 15.76
N MET A 128 2.22 -3.98 15.58
CA MET A 128 3.42 -4.25 14.80
C MET A 128 4.37 -5.17 15.56
N LYS A 129 4.85 -6.24 14.91
CA LYS A 129 5.83 -7.18 15.46
C LYS A 129 7.13 -7.16 14.66
N LEU A 130 8.24 -7.49 15.33
CA LEU A 130 9.58 -7.54 14.73
C LEU A 130 9.95 -6.23 14.04
N ILE A 131 10.00 -5.16 14.85
CA ILE A 131 10.15 -3.78 14.40
C ILE A 131 11.63 -3.43 14.26
N SER A 132 11.98 -2.69 13.21
CA SER A 132 13.32 -2.12 13.01
C SER A 132 13.23 -0.66 12.58
N GLU A 133 14.04 0.20 13.21
CA GLU A 133 14.24 1.59 12.77
C GLU A 133 14.86 1.63 11.37
N ILE A 134 14.33 2.48 10.51
CA ILE A 134 14.83 2.69 9.15
C ILE A 134 14.79 4.17 8.76
N ASN A 135 15.54 4.55 7.74
CA ASN A 135 15.35 5.84 7.08
C ASN A 135 14.29 5.70 5.98
N ILE A 136 13.29 6.60 5.99
CA ILE A 136 12.23 6.64 4.98
C ILE A 136 12.76 6.73 3.54
N ASP A 137 13.90 7.40 3.33
CA ASP A 137 14.51 7.56 2.01
C ASP A 137 14.93 6.23 1.38
N TRP A 138 15.17 5.20 2.18
CA TRP A 138 15.50 3.86 1.69
C TRP A 138 14.30 3.14 1.08
N VAL A 139 13.09 3.53 1.48
CA VAL A 139 11.84 2.86 1.09
C VAL A 139 11.15 3.58 -0.06
N LYS A 140 11.29 4.91 -0.13
CA LYS A 140 10.68 5.77 -1.16
C LYS A 140 10.79 5.22 -2.60
N PRO A 141 11.95 4.68 -3.06
CA PRO A 141 12.06 4.16 -4.42
C PRO A 141 11.12 2.99 -4.74
N TYR A 142 10.66 2.25 -3.72
CA TYR A 142 9.80 1.08 -3.91
C TYR A 142 8.31 1.44 -3.95
N PHE A 143 7.89 2.60 -3.44
CA PHE A 143 6.48 3.00 -3.46
C PHE A 143 5.90 3.11 -4.88
N SER A 144 6.72 3.52 -5.85
CA SER A 144 6.29 3.55 -7.27
C SER A 144 5.95 2.18 -7.84
N ASN A 145 6.48 1.10 -7.26
CA ASN A 145 6.20 -0.26 -7.73
C ASN A 145 4.81 -0.74 -7.29
N MET A 146 4.29 -0.23 -6.16
CA MET A 146 3.01 -0.66 -5.59
C MET A 146 1.81 -0.31 -6.47
N VAL A 147 1.81 0.90 -7.04
CA VAL A 147 0.71 1.41 -7.89
C VAL A 147 0.52 0.53 -9.13
N LYS A 148 1.55 -0.21 -9.55
CA LYS A 148 1.53 -1.05 -10.75
C LYS A 148 1.08 -2.48 -10.51
N VAL A 149 0.97 -2.92 -9.24
CA VAL A 149 0.63 -4.31 -8.92
C VAL A 149 -0.88 -4.45 -8.73
N ASP A 150 -1.52 -5.15 -9.66
CA ASP A 150 -2.90 -5.59 -9.50
C ASP A 150 -2.94 -6.82 -8.58
N LEU A 151 -3.31 -6.60 -7.32
CA LEU A 151 -3.39 -7.64 -6.29
C LEU A 151 -4.33 -8.78 -6.67
N PHE A 152 -5.41 -8.49 -7.41
CA PHE A 152 -6.37 -9.53 -7.82
C PHE A 152 -5.77 -10.44 -8.89
N LYS A 153 -5.07 -9.86 -9.87
CA LYS A 153 -4.32 -10.63 -10.85
C LYS A 153 -3.23 -11.46 -10.18
N LEU A 154 -2.52 -10.89 -9.20
CA LEU A 154 -1.47 -11.59 -8.46
C LEU A 154 -2.04 -12.78 -7.66
N ALA A 155 -3.20 -12.60 -7.02
CA ALA A 155 -3.90 -13.64 -6.29
C ALA A 155 -4.58 -14.67 -7.21
N ARG A 156 -4.48 -14.52 -8.55
CA ARG A 156 -5.22 -15.31 -9.54
C ARG A 156 -6.73 -15.34 -9.28
N ILE A 157 -7.25 -14.27 -8.69
CA ILE A 157 -8.68 -14.10 -8.47
C ILE A 157 -9.23 -13.52 -9.76
N GLU A 158 -9.90 -14.36 -10.55
CA GLU A 158 -10.67 -13.91 -11.70
C GLU A 158 -11.83 -13.06 -11.18
N PHE A 159 -11.65 -11.74 -11.30
CA PHE A 159 -12.69 -10.78 -10.94
C PHE A 159 -13.86 -10.98 -11.90
N GLN A 160 -14.89 -11.74 -11.49
CA GLN A 160 -16.17 -11.71 -12.20
C GLN A 160 -16.68 -10.27 -12.07
N GLN A 161 -16.67 -9.53 -13.19
CA GLN A 161 -17.00 -8.10 -13.29
C GLN A 161 -18.41 -7.71 -12.77
N ARG A 162 -19.22 -8.67 -12.33
CA ARG A 162 -20.60 -8.51 -11.83
C ARG A 162 -20.75 -7.42 -10.77
N GLY A 163 -19.71 -7.10 -10.00
CA GLY A 163 -19.76 -6.07 -8.94
C GLY A 163 -19.53 -4.62 -9.41
N ARG A 164 -18.67 -4.37 -10.39
CA ARG A 164 -18.34 -2.98 -10.80
C ARG A 164 -19.45 -2.37 -11.64
N ASP A 165 -20.03 -3.17 -12.54
CA ASP A 165 -21.16 -2.75 -13.36
C ASP A 165 -22.39 -2.45 -12.48
N ALA A 166 -22.66 -3.30 -11.48
CA ALA A 166 -23.77 -3.09 -10.55
C ALA A 166 -23.62 -1.81 -9.70
N VAL A 167 -22.40 -1.46 -9.29
CA VAL A 167 -22.14 -0.22 -8.54
C VAL A 167 -22.28 1.01 -9.45
N HIS A 168 -21.79 0.92 -10.69
CA HIS A 168 -21.90 2.00 -11.66
C HIS A 168 -23.35 2.24 -12.11
N GLU A 169 -24.12 1.17 -12.29
CA GLU A 169 -25.53 1.21 -12.65
C GLU A 169 -26.38 1.78 -11.50
N ARG A 170 -26.08 1.41 -10.24
CA ARG A 170 -26.72 2.02 -9.05
C ARG A 170 -26.43 3.52 -8.93
N ARG A 171 -25.22 3.96 -9.27
CA ARG A 171 -24.87 5.40 -9.31
C ARG A 171 -25.65 6.13 -10.40
N GLN A 172 -25.72 5.57 -11.60
CA GLN A 172 -26.44 6.19 -12.72
C GLN A 172 -27.95 6.30 -12.45
N LYS A 173 -28.57 5.26 -11.86
CA LYS A 173 -30.00 5.32 -11.46
C LYS A 173 -30.27 6.43 -10.44
N LYS A 174 -29.42 6.59 -9.43
CA LYS A 174 -29.56 7.69 -8.45
C LYS A 174 -29.43 9.08 -9.08
N ILE A 175 -28.53 9.24 -10.05
CA ILE A 175 -28.35 10.53 -10.76
C ILE A 175 -29.61 10.85 -11.58
N GLN A 176 -30.13 9.90 -12.35
CA GLN A 176 -31.35 10.09 -13.15
C GLN A 176 -32.57 10.39 -12.28
N GLU A 177 -32.68 9.77 -11.11
CA GLU A 177 -33.79 10.00 -10.18
C GLU A 177 -33.74 11.42 -9.58
N GLN A 178 -32.54 11.92 -9.25
CA GLN A 178 -32.35 13.30 -8.79
C GLN A 178 -32.61 14.33 -9.89
N GLU A 179 -32.24 14.05 -11.13
CA GLU A 179 -32.51 14.95 -12.26
C GLU A 179 -34.02 15.06 -12.52
N LYS A 180 -34.75 13.94 -12.50
CA LYS A 180 -36.21 13.94 -12.63
C LYS A 180 -36.90 14.73 -11.52
N GLN A 181 -36.47 14.56 -10.26
CA GLN A 181 -37.02 15.31 -9.13
C GLN A 181 -36.79 16.83 -9.29
N LYS A 182 -35.59 17.25 -9.70
CA LYS A 182 -35.29 18.67 -9.97
C LYS A 182 -36.12 19.25 -11.11
N GLU A 183 -36.33 18.47 -12.17
CA GLU A 183 -37.14 18.90 -13.32
C GLU A 183 -38.63 19.05 -12.94
N GLN A 184 -39.14 18.16 -12.09
CA GLN A 184 -40.50 18.23 -11.55
C GLN A 184 -40.70 19.44 -10.63
N GLU A 185 -39.75 19.72 -9.73
CA GLU A 185 -39.77 20.92 -8.88
C GLU A 185 -39.73 22.22 -9.70
N GLN A 186 -38.96 22.25 -10.79
CA GLN A 186 -38.90 23.43 -11.66
C GLN A 186 -40.22 23.66 -12.40
N LYS A 187 -40.88 22.61 -12.88
CA LYS A 187 -42.21 22.71 -13.51
C LYS A 187 -43.26 23.22 -12.53
N GLU A 188 -43.32 22.68 -11.31
CA GLU A 188 -44.27 23.15 -10.29
C GLU A 188 -44.04 24.62 -9.91
N LYS A 189 -42.77 25.05 -9.80
CA LYS A 189 -42.44 26.47 -9.54
C LYS A 189 -42.90 27.38 -10.67
N LEU A 190 -42.73 26.94 -11.92
CA LEU A 190 -43.15 27.71 -13.10
C LEU A 190 -44.68 27.84 -13.16
N GLU A 191 -45.42 26.77 -12.90
CA GLU A 191 -46.88 26.77 -12.88
C GLU A 191 -47.43 27.66 -11.77
N LYS A 192 -46.87 27.58 -10.55
CA LYS A 192 -47.26 28.48 -9.45
C LYS A 192 -47.00 29.95 -9.80
N HIS A 193 -45.89 30.24 -10.47
CA HIS A 193 -45.58 31.61 -10.90
C HIS A 193 -46.58 32.13 -11.94
N GLN A 194 -46.94 31.32 -12.93
CA GLN A 194 -47.95 31.67 -13.94
C GLN A 194 -49.34 31.91 -13.30
N GLN A 195 -49.77 31.04 -12.39
CA GLN A 195 -51.02 31.22 -11.65
C GLN A 195 -51.03 32.51 -10.83
N TYR A 196 -49.91 32.84 -10.17
CA TYR A 196 -49.77 34.07 -9.40
C TYR A 196 -49.88 35.31 -10.30
N LYS A 197 -49.21 35.28 -11.46
CA LYS A 197 -49.25 36.36 -12.45
C LYS A 197 -50.67 36.57 -13.00
N ALA A 198 -51.38 35.49 -13.32
CA ALA A 198 -52.76 35.55 -13.80
C ALA A 198 -53.72 36.16 -12.75
N ARG A 199 -53.59 35.74 -11.47
CA ARG A 199 -54.37 36.32 -10.35
C ARG A 199 -54.06 37.81 -10.14
N PHE A 200 -52.80 38.20 -10.29
CA PHE A 200 -52.39 39.60 -10.15
C PHE A 200 -52.99 40.47 -11.26
N GLU A 201 -52.98 40.00 -12.51
CA GLU A 201 -53.58 40.70 -13.65
C GLU A 201 -55.10 40.85 -13.50
N GLN A 202 -55.80 39.81 -13.01
CA GLN A 202 -57.23 39.89 -12.69
C GLN A 202 -57.52 40.96 -11.63
N ARG A 203 -56.70 41.04 -10.57
CA ARG A 203 -56.85 42.06 -9.51
C ARG A 203 -56.63 43.49 -10.02
N LYS A 204 -55.73 43.68 -10.99
CA LYS A 204 -55.52 44.99 -11.64
C LYS A 204 -56.75 45.44 -12.44
N LYS A 205 -57.41 44.53 -13.15
CA LYS A 205 -58.59 44.84 -13.97
C LYS A 205 -59.84 45.21 -13.16
N VAL A 206 -59.94 44.79 -11.90
CA VAL A 206 -61.08 45.08 -11.00
C VAL A 206 -60.94 46.44 -10.28
N LYS A 207 -59.76 47.07 -10.34
CA LYS A 207 -59.47 48.38 -9.70
C LYS A 207 -59.49 49.58 -10.66
N MET A 208 -59.87 49.37 -11.92
CA MET A 208 -60.29 50.43 -12.86
C MET A 208 -61.80 50.34 -13.04
#